data_AF-A0A7S0F338-F1
#
_entry.id   AF-A0A7S0F338-F1
#
_cell.length_a   1.000
_cell.length_b   1.000
_cell.length_c   1.000
_cell.angle_alpha   90.00
_cell.angle_beta   90.00
_cell.angle_gamma   90.00
#
_symmetry.space_group_name_H-M   'P 1'
#
loop_
_entity.id
_entity.type
_entity.pdbx_description
1 polymer ?
#
loop_
_entity_poly.entity_id
_entity_poly.type
_entity_poly.pdbx_seq_one_letter_code
_entity_poly.pdbx_strand_id
1 'polypeptide(L)'
;LMLRRLKRDVQRQLPKKTVYTIWCPLTTMQKFWYKQFLLLNQGSIALLKESHVSSSVLRCLVNLLMQLRKVCNHPYLFPEADGDPTSTDASIVTNSTKMMVLHRLIDK
;
A
#
# COMPACT_ATOMS: atom_id res chain seq x y z
N LEU A 1 -8.27 15.83 33.70
CA LEU A 1 -9.52 15.87 32.90
C LEU A 1 -9.18 16.39 31.50
N MET A 2 -9.60 15.70 30.44
CA MET A 2 -9.35 16.11 29.05
C MET A 2 -10.66 16.57 28.40
N LEU A 3 -10.69 17.78 27.84
CA LEU A 3 -11.84 18.32 27.11
C LEU A 3 -11.64 18.12 25.60
N ARG A 4 -12.60 17.45 24.94
CA ARG A 4 -12.63 17.25 23.48
C ARG A 4 -13.80 18.03 22.88
N ARG A 5 -13.56 18.86 21.85
CA ARG A 5 -14.60 19.55 21.06
C ARG A 5 -14.54 19.10 19.60
N LEU A 6 -15.68 19.05 18.91
CA LEU A 6 -15.75 18.71 17.49
C LEU A 6 -15.77 19.99 16.63
N LYS A 7 -15.19 19.92 15.42
CA LYS A 7 -15.17 21.07 14.49
C LYS A 7 -16.57 21.62 14.18
N ARG A 8 -17.57 20.72 14.14
CA ARG A 8 -18.99 21.08 13.96
C ARG A 8 -19.54 21.96 15.10
N ASP A 9 -19.00 21.84 16.31
CA ASP A 9 -19.49 22.53 17.50
C ASP A 9 -18.85 23.93 17.68
N VAL A 10 -17.77 24.22 16.93
CA VAL A 10 -16.96 25.43 17.11
C VAL A 10 -16.98 26.33 15.86
N GLN A 11 -16.91 25.77 14.65
CA GLN A 11 -16.71 26.56 13.43
C GLN A 11 -17.84 26.34 12.42
N ARG A 12 -18.79 27.28 12.39
CA ARG A 12 -19.99 27.23 11.54
C ARG A 12 -19.73 27.51 10.05
N GLN A 13 -18.60 28.12 9.72
CA GLN A 13 -18.22 28.48 8.33
C GLN A 13 -17.45 27.37 7.60
N LEU A 14 -17.10 26.26 8.26
CA LEU A 14 -16.31 25.19 7.63
C LEU A 14 -17.23 24.28 6.80
N PRO A 15 -16.96 24.09 5.49
CA PRO A 15 -17.72 23.14 4.67
C PRO A 15 -17.57 21.70 5.21
N LYS A 16 -18.58 20.87 4.98
CA LYS A 16 -18.57 19.47 5.42
C LYS A 16 -17.44 18.72 4.72
N LYS A 17 -16.65 17.96 5.49
CA LYS A 17 -15.62 17.07 4.95
C LYS A 17 -16.30 15.99 4.09
N THR A 18 -15.96 15.93 2.82
CA THR A 18 -16.29 14.81 1.92
C THR A 18 -15.14 13.80 1.92
N VAL A 19 -15.47 12.52 1.88
CA VAL A 19 -14.48 11.42 1.84
C VAL A 19 -14.85 10.53 0.66
N TYR A 20 -13.89 10.32 -0.24
CA TYR A 20 -14.04 9.44 -1.40
C TYR A 20 -13.05 8.30 -1.30
N THR A 21 -13.52 7.07 -1.56
CA THR A 21 -12.69 5.87 -1.63
C THR A 21 -12.51 5.50 -3.10
N ILE A 22 -11.27 5.58 -3.61
CA ILE A 22 -10.96 5.28 -5.01
C ILE A 22 -10.36 3.88 -5.10
N TRP A 23 -11.02 2.99 -5.83
CA TRP A 23 -10.54 1.65 -6.12
C TRP A 23 -9.48 1.70 -7.22
N CYS A 24 -8.28 1.20 -6.93
CA CYS A 24 -7.15 1.22 -7.85
C CYS A 24 -6.69 -0.22 -8.15
N PRO A 25 -6.72 -0.69 -9.41
CA PRO A 25 -6.15 -1.99 -9.77
C PRO A 25 -4.62 -1.98 -9.65
N LEU A 26 -3.97 -3.14 -9.51
CA LEU A 26 -2.50 -3.22 -9.51
C LEU A 26 -1.94 -3.17 -10.95
N THR A 27 -0.80 -2.48 -11.15
CA THR A 27 -0.05 -2.51 -12.42
C THR A 27 0.59 -3.87 -12.68
N THR A 28 1.09 -4.10 -13.89
CA THR A 28 1.82 -5.33 -14.25
C THR A 28 3.02 -5.56 -13.35
N MET A 29 3.83 -4.52 -13.09
CA MET A 29 4.99 -4.59 -12.21
C MET A 29 4.59 -4.85 -10.74
N GLN A 30 3.53 -4.20 -10.26
CA GLN A 30 3.00 -4.46 -8.91
C GLN A 30 2.50 -5.89 -8.77
N LYS A 31 1.78 -6.42 -9.78
CA LYS A 31 1.30 -7.81 -9.79
C LYS A 31 2.46 -8.81 -9.76
N PHE A 32 3.54 -8.53 -10.49
CA PHE A 32 4.74 -9.37 -10.50
C PHE A 32 5.33 -9.50 -9.08
N TRP A 33 5.67 -8.38 -8.44
CA TRP A 33 6.22 -8.39 -7.09
C TRP A 33 5.26 -8.97 -6.05
N TYR A 34 3.97 -8.66 -6.17
CA TYR A 34 2.94 -9.18 -5.28
C TYR A 34 2.88 -10.71 -5.32
N LYS A 35 2.87 -11.30 -6.52
CA LYS A 35 2.93 -12.76 -6.69
C LYS A 35 4.23 -13.32 -6.15
N GLN A 36 5.35 -12.67 -6.40
CA GLN A 36 6.64 -13.16 -5.96
C GLN A 36 6.77 -13.25 -4.44
N PHE A 37 6.30 -12.23 -3.71
CA PHE A 37 6.28 -12.30 -2.24
C PHE A 37 5.34 -13.38 -1.69
N LEU A 38 4.21 -13.63 -2.36
CA LEU A 38 3.30 -14.72 -1.97
C LEU A 38 3.92 -16.10 -2.20
N LEU A 39 4.62 -16.30 -3.31
CA LEU A 39 5.29 -17.56 -3.62
C LEU A 39 6.43 -17.85 -2.64
N LEU A 40 7.26 -16.85 -2.35
CA LEU A 40 8.36 -16.99 -1.38
C LEU A 40 7.88 -17.37 0.03
N ASN A 41 6.67 -16.94 0.42
CA ASN A 41 6.12 -17.17 1.75
C ASN A 41 4.99 -18.22 1.76
N GLN A 42 4.84 -19.00 0.68
CA GLN A 42 3.77 -19.98 0.54
C GLN A 42 3.78 -21.01 1.67
N GLY A 43 4.97 -21.44 2.12
CA GLY A 43 5.11 -22.35 3.25
C GLY A 43 4.55 -21.78 4.56
N SER A 44 4.90 -20.53 4.91
CA SER A 44 4.36 -19.86 6.10
C SER A 44 2.85 -19.62 6.01
N ILE A 45 2.33 -19.37 4.80
CA ILE A 45 0.90 -19.23 4.56
C ILE A 45 0.17 -20.57 4.68
N ALA A 46 0.77 -21.68 4.24
CA ALA A 46 0.18 -23.01 4.39
C ALA A 46 0.02 -23.41 5.86
N LEU A 47 1.04 -23.11 6.69
CA LEU A 47 1.04 -23.38 8.13
C LEU A 47 -0.03 -22.57 8.90
N LEU A 48 -0.55 -21.47 8.35
CA LEU A 48 -1.68 -20.75 8.96
C LEU A 48 -2.98 -21.57 8.98
N LYS A 49 -3.12 -22.56 8.10
CA LYS A 49 -4.31 -23.40 8.07
C LYS A 49 -4.33 -24.42 9.20
N GLU A 50 -3.22 -24.60 9.90
CA GLU A 50 -3.10 -25.49 11.05
C GLU A 50 -3.54 -24.78 12.33
N SER A 51 -4.07 -25.54 13.29
CA SER A 51 -4.67 -25.01 14.53
C SER A 51 -3.64 -24.41 15.50
N HIS A 52 -2.37 -24.77 15.38
CA HIS A 52 -1.27 -24.29 16.23
C HIS A 52 -0.22 -23.52 15.42
N VAL A 53 -0.41 -22.21 15.30
CA VAL A 53 0.55 -21.33 14.63
C VAL A 53 1.61 -20.85 15.63
N SER A 54 2.88 -21.15 15.36
CA SER A 54 3.99 -20.63 16.16
C SER A 54 4.11 -19.10 16.04
N SER A 55 4.54 -18.44 17.12
CA SER A 55 4.81 -17.00 17.15
C SER A 55 5.82 -16.55 16.09
N SER A 56 6.78 -17.42 15.72
CA SER A 56 7.74 -17.15 14.64
C SER A 56 7.08 -17.03 13.27
N VAL A 57 6.09 -17.89 13.00
CA VAL A 57 5.30 -17.88 11.75
C VAL A 57 4.45 -16.62 11.68
N LEU A 58 3.80 -16.23 12.78
CA LEU A 58 3.05 -14.96 12.87
C LEU A 58 3.92 -13.75 12.55
N ARG A 59 5.15 -13.70 13.09
CA ARG A 59 6.09 -12.61 12.79
C ARG A 59 6.51 -12.58 11.32
N CYS A 60 6.75 -13.75 10.72
CA CYS A 60 7.03 -13.87 9.29
C CYS A 60 5.88 -13.29 8.44
N LEU A 61 4.64 -13.60 8.79
CA LEU A 61 3.46 -13.14 8.06
C LEU A 61 3.19 -11.64 8.24
N VAL A 62 3.44 -11.10 9.43
CA VAL A 62 3.39 -9.65 9.65
C VAL A 62 4.42 -8.95 8.75
N ASN A 63 5.62 -9.50 8.62
CA ASN A 63 6.63 -8.98 7.70
C ASN A 63 6.18 -9.10 6.23
N LEU A 64 5.58 -10.23 5.83
CA LEU A 64 5.00 -10.39 4.50
C LEU A 64 3.93 -9.31 4.24
N LEU A 65 3.00 -9.10 5.16
CA LEU A 65 1.98 -8.05 5.04
C LEU A 65 2.62 -6.66 4.86
N MET A 66 3.71 -6.38 5.57
CA MET A 66 4.46 -5.13 5.39
C MET A 66 5.04 -5.01 3.98
N GLN A 67 5.59 -6.09 3.40
CA GLN A 67 6.06 -6.04 2.00
C GLN A 67 4.91 -5.88 1.01
N LEU A 68 3.80 -6.61 1.18
CA LEU A 68 2.63 -6.46 0.31
C LEU A 68 2.08 -5.03 0.35
N ARG A 69 2.10 -4.37 1.52
CA ARG A 69 1.74 -2.95 1.64
C ARG A 69 2.68 -2.03 0.86
N LYS A 70 3.98 -2.32 0.84
CA LYS A 70 4.96 -1.56 0.03
C LYS A 70 4.71 -1.74 -1.47
N VAL A 71 4.46 -2.96 -1.95
CA VAL A 71 4.12 -3.22 -3.37
C VAL A 71 2.92 -2.39 -3.82
N CYS A 72 1.86 -2.36 -3.00
CA CYS A 72 0.65 -1.57 -3.29
C CYS A 72 0.90 -0.06 -3.28
N ASN A 73 1.95 0.44 -2.63
CA ASN A 73 2.33 1.85 -2.68
C ASN A 73 3.15 2.15 -3.93
N HIS A 74 4.28 1.48 -4.10
CA HIS A 74 5.13 1.67 -5.27
C HIS A 74 6.15 0.51 -5.41
N PRO A 75 6.37 -0.05 -6.61
CA PRO A 75 7.39 -1.09 -6.84
C PRO A 75 8.82 -0.64 -6.50
N TYR A 76 9.20 0.59 -6.80
CA TYR A 76 10.55 1.12 -6.51
C TYR A 76 10.88 1.30 -5.02
N LEU A 77 9.98 0.92 -4.10
CA LEU A 77 10.33 0.79 -2.68
C LEU A 77 11.20 -0.45 -2.40
N PHE A 78 11.38 -1.32 -3.38
CA PHE A 78 12.28 -2.47 -3.31
C PHE A 78 13.57 -2.15 -4.07
N PRO A 79 14.75 -2.38 -3.47
CA PRO A 79 16.04 -2.10 -4.13
C PRO A 79 16.30 -2.97 -5.36
N GLU A 80 15.62 -4.12 -5.47
CA GLU A 80 15.70 -5.03 -6.60
C GLU A 80 14.75 -4.66 -7.75
N ALA A 81 13.89 -3.66 -7.56
CA ALA A 81 13.03 -3.19 -8.63
C ALA A 81 13.85 -2.33 -9.60
N ASP A 82 13.99 -2.80 -10.85
CA ASP A 82 14.64 -2.07 -11.95
C ASP A 82 14.09 -0.65 -12.06
N GLY A 83 14.90 0.31 -11.64
CA GLY A 83 14.63 1.73 -11.67
C GLY A 83 15.81 2.44 -11.03
N ASP A 84 16.57 3.20 -11.82
CA ASP A 84 17.63 4.03 -11.27
C ASP A 84 17.00 5.03 -10.29
N PRO A 85 17.31 4.97 -8.97
CA PRO A 85 16.72 5.84 -7.97
C PRO A 85 17.05 7.32 -8.19
N THR A 86 18.00 7.63 -9.07
CA THR A 86 18.40 8.99 -9.43
C THR A 86 17.69 9.54 -10.66
N SER A 87 17.08 8.67 -11.47
CA SER A 87 16.31 9.06 -12.66
C SER A 87 14.86 9.40 -12.30
N THR A 88 14.41 10.62 -12.61
CA THR A 88 12.99 11.01 -12.48
C THR A 88 12.30 10.82 -13.83
N ASP A 89 11.97 9.57 -14.13
CA ASP A 89 11.38 9.20 -15.41
C ASP A 89 9.87 8.99 -15.32
N ALA A 90 9.20 9.04 -16.47
CA ALA A 90 7.78 8.70 -16.62
C ALA A 90 7.45 7.27 -16.13
N SER A 91 8.46 6.39 -16.06
CA SER A 91 8.36 5.03 -15.53
C SER A 91 7.85 4.99 -14.08
N ILE A 92 8.18 6.02 -13.28
CA ILE A 92 7.71 6.13 -11.88
C ILE A 92 6.18 6.23 -11.84
N VAL A 93 5.59 7.02 -12.76
CA VAL A 93 4.14 7.19 -12.80
C VAL A 93 3.46 5.95 -13.35
N THR A 94 4.00 5.36 -14.42
CA THR A 94 3.37 4.21 -15.09
C THR A 94 3.44 2.92 -14.28
N ASN A 95 4.46 2.76 -13.44
CA ASN A 95 4.67 1.53 -12.67
C ASN A 95 3.83 1.43 -11.39
N SER A 96 3.20 2.52 -10.92
CA SER A 96 2.28 2.50 -9.79
C SER A 96 0.91 3.11 -10.14
N THR A 97 -0.16 2.35 -9.93
CA THR A 97 -1.52 2.84 -10.22
C THR A 97 -1.90 4.01 -9.34
N LYS A 98 -1.40 4.07 -8.09
CA LYS A 98 -1.65 5.22 -7.22
C LYS A 98 -1.04 6.50 -7.80
N MET A 99 0.14 6.40 -8.40
CA MET A 99 0.78 7.53 -9.08
C MET A 99 0.01 7.91 -10.35
N MET A 100 -0.44 6.95 -11.16
CA MET A 100 -1.27 7.26 -12.33
C MET A 100 -2.59 7.96 -11.96
N VAL A 101 -3.28 7.48 -10.91
CA VAL A 101 -4.52 8.09 -10.44
C VAL A 101 -4.26 9.49 -9.89
N LEU A 102 -3.20 9.65 -9.10
CA LEU A 102 -2.79 10.95 -8.56
C LEU A 102 -2.44 11.94 -9.68
N HIS A 103 -1.70 11.51 -10.70
CA HIS A 103 -1.38 12.34 -11.88
C HIS A 103 -2.66 12.85 -12.56
N ARG A 104 -3.62 11.95 -12.82
CA ARG A 104 -4.92 12.32 -13.42
C ARG A 104 -5.81 13.20 -12.53
N LEU A 105 -5.60 13.18 -11.21
CA LEU A 105 -6.33 14.02 -10.27
C LEU A 105 -5.72 15.41 -10.12
N ILE A 106 -4.40 15.55 -10.34
CA ILE A 106 -3.70 16.83 -10.30
C ILE A 106 -3.89 17.61 -11.61
N ASP A 107 -3.96 16.92 -12.75
CA ASP A 107 -4.19 17.56 -14.06
C ASP A 107 -5.63 18.12 -14.23
N LYS A 108 -6.49 17.96 -13.20
CA LYS A 108 -7.87 18.45 -13.18
C LYS A 108 -8.04 19.58 -12.20
#